data_AF-A0A842SU80-F1
#
_entry.id   AF-A0A842SU80-F1
#
_cell.length_a   1.000
_cell.length_b   1.000
_cell.length_c   1.000
_cell.angle_alpha   90.00
_cell.angle_beta   90.00
_cell.angle_gamma   90.00
#
_symmetry.space_group_name_H-M   'P 1'
#
loop_
_entity.id
_entity.type
_entity.pdbx_description
1 polymer ?
#
loop_
_entity_poly.entity_id
_entity_poly.type
_entity_poly.pdbx_seq_one_letter_code
_entity_poly.pdbx_strand_id
1 'polypeptide(L)' 'MNTLGSEYADSPEVAEKMDNAGKMIDWIKKNTVRINQAKFMTEEELFNKYVIGEFRYDTSKPEYAEQYEEIKKMAQGRK' A
#
# COMPACT_ATOMS: atom_id res chain seq x y z
N MET A 1 0.26 29.06 -10.80
CA MET A 1 1.15 28.75 -9.66
C MET A 1 0.54 27.58 -8.93
N ASN A 2 1.28 26.48 -8.77
CA ASN A 2 0.80 25.28 -8.08
C ASN A 2 1.26 25.40 -6.61
N THR A 3 0.33 25.74 -5.70
CA THR A 3 0.61 25.95 -4.27
C THR A 3 0.38 24.69 -3.43
N LEU A 4 0.16 23.53 -4.06
CA LEU A 4 0.01 22.26 -3.35
C LEU A 4 1.27 21.98 -2.51
N GLY A 5 1.12 21.97 -1.19
CA GLY A 5 2.18 21.61 -0.24
C GLY A 5 2.96 22.78 0.35
N SER A 6 2.68 24.03 -0.04
CA SER A 6 3.32 25.18 0.60
C SER A 6 2.86 25.39 2.05
N GLU A 7 1.61 25.03 2.40
CA GLU A 7 1.11 25.13 3.78
C GLU A 7 1.73 24.12 4.77
N TYR A 8 2.46 23.11 4.28
CA TYR A 8 3.17 22.13 5.13
C TYR A 8 4.68 22.36 5.19
N ALA A 9 5.21 23.34 4.44
CA ALA A 9 6.60 23.79 4.57
C ALA A 9 6.88 24.42 5.94
N ASP A 10 5.83 24.90 6.62
CA ASP A 10 5.91 25.51 7.95
C ASP A 10 5.74 24.51 9.11
N SER A 11 5.59 23.20 8.84
CA SER A 11 5.73 22.20 9.90
C SER A 11 7.21 21.98 10.19
N PRO A 12 7.75 22.43 11.34
CA PRO A 12 9.15 22.29 11.66
C PRO A 12 9.38 20.87 12.19
N GLU A 13 9.07 19.86 11.39
CA GLU A 13 9.71 18.57 11.59
C GLU A 13 11.15 18.77 11.13
N VAL A 14 11.97 19.25 12.06
CA VAL A 14 13.42 19.28 11.97
C VAL A 14 13.81 18.00 11.26
N ALA A 15 14.48 18.11 10.12
CA ALA A 15 14.95 16.98 9.33
C ALA A 15 15.99 16.21 10.16
N GLU A 16 15.51 15.48 11.15
CA GLU A 16 16.30 14.72 12.09
C GLU A 16 16.64 13.41 11.38
N LYS A 17 17.92 13.08 11.36
CA LYS A 17 18.37 11.83 10.75
C LYS A 17 17.66 10.66 11.45
N MET A 18 17.03 9.79 10.67
CA MET A 18 16.48 8.52 11.15
C MET A 18 17.63 7.56 11.44
N ASP A 19 18.32 7.80 12.54
CA ASP A 19 19.55 7.12 12.94
C ASP A 19 19.34 5.76 13.61
N ASN A 20 18.07 5.39 13.88
CA ASN A 20 17.72 4.11 14.47
C ASN A 20 16.38 3.55 13.95
N ALA A 21 16.20 2.25 14.14
CA ALA A 21 15.02 1.52 13.67
C ALA A 21 13.72 1.99 14.32
N GLY A 22 13.74 2.43 15.58
CA GLY A 22 12.56 2.93 16.29
C GLY A 22 11.99 4.19 15.63
N LYS A 23 12.85 5.20 15.42
CA LYS A 23 12.51 6.44 14.69
C LYS A 23 11.94 6.14 13.31
N MET A 24 12.51 5.18 12.59
CA MET A 24 12.03 4.77 11.27
C MET A 24 10.64 4.15 11.33
N ILE A 25 10.40 3.23 12.28
CA ILE A 25 9.09 2.59 12.45
C ILE A 25 8.02 3.61 12.82
N ASP A 26 8.34 4.55 13.71
CA ASP A 26 7.39 5.59 14.13
C ASP A 26 7.06 6.55 12.99
N TRP A 27 8.06 6.91 12.18
CA TRP A 27 7.83 7.67 10.96
C TRP A 27 6.92 6.92 9.98
N ILE A 28 7.16 5.63 9.73
CA ILE A 28 6.31 4.81 8.84
C ILE A 28 4.87 4.78 9.36
N LYS A 29 4.66 4.56 10.67
CA LYS A 29 3.32 4.54 11.28
C LYS A 29 2.60 5.88 11.14
N LYS A 30 3.32 7.00 11.34
CA LYS A 30 2.75 8.35 11.25
C LYS A 30 2.36 8.75 9.83
N ASN A 31 3.12 8.26 8.84
CA ASN A 31 2.96 8.66 7.45
C ASN A 31 2.16 7.67 6.61
N THR A 32 1.76 6.52 7.16
CA THR A 32 0.93 5.54 6.44
C THR A 32 -0.50 5.48 6.97
N VAL A 33 -1.45 5.16 6.09
CA VAL A 33 -2.86 4.97 6.44
C VAL A 33 -3.42 3.72 5.76
N ARG A 34 -4.19 2.90 6.49
CA ARG A 34 -4.81 1.70 5.88
C ARG A 34 -5.91 2.10 4.90
N ILE A 35 -6.01 1.38 3.78
CA ILE A 35 -7.01 1.65 2.73
C ILE A 35 -8.45 1.67 3.26
N ASN A 36 -8.77 0.86 4.26
CA ASN A 36 -10.11 0.84 4.88
C ASN A 36 -10.42 2.11 5.68
N GLN A 37 -9.41 2.76 6.25
CA GLN A 37 -9.55 4.03 6.95
C GLN A 37 -9.54 5.19 5.95
N ALA A 38 -8.66 5.14 4.96
CA ALA A 38 -8.50 6.18 3.94
C ALA A 38 -9.80 6.48 3.18
N LYS A 39 -10.67 5.48 2.98
CA LYS A 39 -11.99 5.62 2.33
C LYS A 39 -12.92 6.63 3.01
N PHE A 40 -12.70 6.91 4.29
CA PHE A 40 -13.55 7.79 5.10
C PHE A 40 -12.86 9.13 5.43
N MET A 41 -11.66 9.37 4.90
CA MET A 41 -10.90 10.59 5.13
C MET A 41 -11.10 11.56 3.96
N THR A 42 -11.00 12.86 4.25
CA THR A 42 -11.01 13.89 3.21
C THR A 42 -9.69 13.94 2.45
N GLU A 43 -9.67 14.61 1.29
CA GLU A 43 -8.43 14.81 0.51
C GLU A 43 -7.35 15.54 1.31
N GLU A 44 -7.74 16.53 2.13
CA GLU A 44 -6.83 17.28 3.01
C GLU A 44 -6.22 16.38 4.10
N GLU A 45 -7.01 15.48 4.69
CA GLU A 45 -6.54 14.55 5.72
C GLU A 45 -5.61 13.46 5.15
N LEU A 46 -5.80 13.11 3.87
CA LEU A 46 -4.94 12.18 3.14
C LEU A 46 -3.70 12.84 2.55
N PHE A 47 -3.64 14.17 2.54
CA PHE A 47 -2.49 14.88 2.02
C PHE A 47 -1.22 14.48 2.79
N ASN A 48 -0.15 14.14 2.05
CA ASN A 48 1.10 13.61 2.59
C ASN A 48 0.98 12.28 3.38
N LYS A 49 -0.09 11.49 3.17
CA LYS A 49 -0.19 10.12 3.70
C LYS A 49 -0.01 9.07 2.60
N TYR A 50 0.73 8.02 2.92
CA TYR A 50 0.87 6.83 2.08
C TYR A 50 -0.24 5.82 2.41
N VAL A 51 -1.14 5.59 1.47
CA VAL A 51 -2.17 4.56 1.64
C VAL A 51 -1.54 3.18 1.51
N ILE A 52 -1.86 2.28 2.44
CA ILE A 52 -1.34 0.91 2.50
C ILE A 52 -2.46 -0.12 2.62
N GLY A 53 -2.23 -1.33 2.13
CA GLY A 53 -3.16 -2.45 2.22
C GLY A 53 -3.30 -3.20 0.90
N GLU A 54 -4.37 -3.97 0.80
CA GLU A 54 -4.71 -4.71 -0.41
C GLU A 54 -5.47 -3.82 -1.39
N PHE A 55 -4.80 -3.43 -2.47
CA PHE A 55 -5.39 -2.56 -3.51
C PHE A 55 -6.23 -3.35 -4.52
N ARG A 56 -5.85 -4.59 -4.79
CA ARG A 56 -6.54 -5.47 -5.73
C ARG A 56 -6.37 -6.91 -5.29
N TYR A 57 -7.51 -7.58 -5.12
CA TYR A 57 -7.60 -9.02 -4.88
C TYR A 57 -8.48 -9.61 -5.97
N ASP A 58 -7.96 -10.55 -6.74
CA ASP A 58 -8.67 -11.14 -7.88
C ASP A 58 -8.57 -12.67 -7.80
N THR A 59 -9.63 -13.29 -7.27
CA THR A 59 -9.76 -14.75 -7.14
C THR A 59 -10.44 -15.38 -8.36
N SER A 60 -10.77 -14.60 -9.39
CA SER A 60 -11.40 -15.14 -10.60
C SER A 60 -10.41 -15.93 -11.46
N LYS A 61 -9.11 -15.72 -11.22
CA LYS A 61 -8.04 -16.38 -11.95
C LYS A 61 -7.52 -17.56 -11.14
N PRO A 62 -7.41 -18.75 -11.76
CA PRO A 62 -6.82 -19.89 -11.08
C PRO A 62 -5.35 -19.63 -10.84
N GLU A 63 -4.86 -20.15 -9.72
CA GLU A 63 -3.45 -20.12 -9.39
C GLU A 63 -2.65 -21.02 -10.34
N TYR A 64 -1.34 -20.77 -10.44
CA TYR A 64 -0.44 -21.56 -11.28
C TYR A 64 -0.53 -23.07 -10.98
N ALA A 65 -0.64 -23.45 -9.70
CA ALA A 65 -0.73 -24.84 -9.30
C ALA A 65 -2.01 -25.52 -9.81
N GLU A 66 -3.13 -24.80 -9.81
CA GLU A 66 -4.42 -25.28 -10.31
C GLU A 66 -4.35 -25.49 -11.82
N GLN A 67 -3.83 -24.50 -12.55
CA GLN A 67 -3.62 -24.61 -14.00
C GLN A 67 -2.67 -25.76 -14.37
N TYR A 68 -1.62 -25.96 -13.58
CA TYR A 68 -0.66 -27.03 -13.80
C TYR A 68 -1.30 -28.42 -13.63
N GLU A 69 -2.13 -28.61 -12.61
CA GLU A 69 -2.85 -29.87 -12.43
C GLU A 69 -3.90 -30.11 -13.52
N GLU A 70 -4.56 -29.06 -14.04
CA GLU A 70 -5.43 -29.19 -15.23
C GLU A 70 -4.65 -29.69 -16.45
N ILE A 71 -3.49 -29.08 -16.75
CA ILE A 71 -2.61 -29.49 -17.86
C ILE A 71 -2.16 -30.95 -17.69
N LYS A 72 -1.80 -31.34 -16.47
CA LYS A 72 -1.39 -32.72 -16.17
C LYS A 72 -2.54 -33.71 -16.36
N LYS A 73 -3.77 -33.38 -15.95
CA LYS A 73 -4.96 -34.21 -16.20
C LYS A 73 -5.22 -34.38 -17.69
N MET A 74 -5.15 -33.28 -18.46
CA MET A 74 -5.27 -33.29 -19.91
C MET A 74 -4.20 -34.17 -20.58
N ALA A 75 -2.94 -34.02 -20.18
CA ALA A 75 -1.82 -34.80 -20.71
C ALA A 75 -1.88 -36.29 -20.34
N GLN A 76 -2.47 -36.63 -19.18
CA GLN A 76 -2.65 -38.02 -18.73
C GLN A 76 -3.85 -38.73 -19.36
N GLY A 77 -4.63 -38.06 -20.23
CA GLY A 77 -5.75 -38.68 -20.95
C GLY A 77 -6.94 -39.09 -20.07
N ARG A 78 -6.99 -38.62 -18.82
CA ARG A 78 -8.12 -38.84 -17.92
C ARG A 78 -9.20 -37.81 -18.24
N LYS A 79 -10.11 -38.19 -19.15
CA LYS A 79 -11.41 -37.53 -19.34
C LYS A 79 -12.24 -37.60 -18.06
#